data_AF-A0A504I6F9-F1
#
_entry.id   AF-A0A504I6F9-F1
#
_cell.length_a   1.000
_cell.length_b   1.000
_cell.length_c   1.000
_cell.angle_alpha   90.00
_cell.angle_beta   90.00
_cell.angle_gamma   90.00
#
_symmetry.space_group_name_H-M   'P 1'
#
loop_
_entity.id
_entity.type
_entity.pdbx_description
1 polymer ?
#
loop_
_entity_poly.entity_id
_entity_poly.type
_entity_poly.pdbx_seq_one_letter_code
_entity_poly.pdbx_strand_id
1 'polypeptide(L)'
;MREAWRWFGPDAGVPLDAVRQAGATDSVSALHEVPIGRAWTKAEVATRKAMIEDTPSDRSPLVWSVVESIPVPDAVKRHGGEAKAEIEAWIASMEAVAANGIHIIWFNFMPLVDWTRTDLDY
;
A
#
# COMPACT_ATOMS: atom_id res chain seq x y z
N MET A 1 -17.62 6.72 10.75
CA MET A 1 -17.08 5.82 9.72
C MET A 1 -15.97 6.58 9.01
N ARG A 2 -14.83 5.95 8.69
CA ARG A 2 -13.82 6.57 7.79
C ARG A 2 -14.03 5.98 6.41
N GLU A 3 -14.23 6.83 5.41
CA GLU A 3 -14.47 6.42 4.03
C GLU A 3 -13.14 6.47 3.28
N ALA A 4 -12.62 5.29 2.96
CA ALA A 4 -11.31 5.13 2.35
C ALA A 4 -11.41 4.55 0.94
N TRP A 5 -10.53 4.99 0.05
CA TRP A 5 -10.46 4.52 -1.32
C TRP A 5 -9.10 3.89 -1.63
N ARG A 6 -9.10 2.70 -2.27
CA ARG A 6 -7.87 2.05 -2.72
C ARG A 6 -7.33 2.71 -3.98
N TRP A 7 -6.23 3.43 -3.84
CA TRP A 7 -5.56 4.14 -4.92
C TRP A 7 -4.20 3.49 -5.23
N PHE A 8 -4.03 3.02 -6.47
CA PHE A 8 -2.88 2.19 -6.87
C PHE A 8 -1.62 2.99 -7.23
N GLY A 9 -1.73 4.30 -7.38
CA GLY A 9 -0.63 5.16 -7.82
C GLY A 9 -1.00 5.99 -9.05
N PRO A 10 -0.07 6.85 -9.52
CA PRO A 10 -0.33 7.78 -10.62
C PRO A 10 -0.64 7.07 -11.95
N ASP A 11 -0.09 5.88 -12.17
CA ASP A 11 -0.23 5.14 -13.43
C ASP A 11 -1.54 4.33 -13.53
N ALA A 12 -2.38 4.34 -12.48
CA ALA A 12 -3.59 3.52 -12.40
C ALA A 12 -4.81 4.12 -13.14
N GLY A 13 -4.68 5.29 -13.75
CA GLY A 13 -5.74 5.93 -14.54
C GLY A 13 -6.88 6.58 -13.73
N VAL A 14 -6.87 6.47 -12.40
CA VAL A 14 -7.84 7.15 -11.51
C VAL A 14 -7.14 8.31 -10.79
N PRO A 15 -7.46 9.58 -11.10
CA PRO A 15 -6.86 10.73 -10.44
C PRO A 15 -7.41 10.89 -9.00
N LEU A 16 -6.60 11.47 -8.11
CA LEU A 16 -7.00 11.72 -6.72
C LEU A 16 -8.22 12.65 -6.59
N ASP A 17 -8.46 13.52 -7.57
CA ASP A 17 -9.66 14.36 -7.60
C ASP A 17 -10.94 13.54 -7.79
N ALA A 18 -10.90 12.44 -8.54
CA ALA A 18 -12.03 11.52 -8.63
C ALA A 18 -12.28 10.80 -7.30
N VAL A 19 -11.20 10.44 -6.59
CA VAL A 19 -11.28 9.85 -5.24
C VAL A 19 -11.95 10.81 -4.25
N ARG A 20 -11.58 12.10 -4.28
CA ARG A 20 -12.22 13.15 -3.47
C ARG A 20 -13.69 13.33 -3.81
N GLN A 21 -14.03 13.38 -5.10
CA GLN A 21 -15.41 13.52 -5.57
C GLN A 21 -16.30 12.34 -5.17
N ALA A 22 -15.72 11.14 -5.02
CA ALA A 22 -16.42 9.97 -4.50
C ALA A 22 -16.73 10.06 -2.99
N GLY A 23 -16.23 11.09 -2.29
CA GLY A 23 -16.49 11.33 -0.86
C GLY A 23 -15.42 10.76 0.08
N ALA A 24 -14.39 10.09 -0.44
CA ALA A 24 -13.34 9.53 0.39
C ALA A 24 -12.49 10.64 1.06
N THR A 25 -12.22 10.47 2.35
CA THR A 25 -11.29 11.29 3.14
C THR A 25 -9.93 10.62 3.31
N ASP A 26 -9.93 9.29 3.18
CA ASP A 26 -8.79 8.43 3.43
C ASP A 26 -8.39 7.70 2.16
N SER A 27 -7.10 7.45 2.00
CA SER A 27 -6.55 6.63 0.92
C SER A 27 -5.95 5.36 1.48
N VAL A 28 -6.19 4.26 0.78
CA VAL A 28 -5.51 2.99 0.93
C VAL A 28 -4.55 2.83 -0.25
N SER A 29 -3.26 2.65 0.00
CA SER A 29 -2.27 2.56 -1.09
C SER A 29 -1.08 1.66 -0.71
N ALA A 30 -0.20 1.40 -1.67
CA ALA A 30 1.02 0.62 -1.51
C ALA A 30 2.04 0.98 -2.59
N LEU A 31 3.32 0.65 -2.37
CA LEU A 31 4.39 0.90 -3.34
C LEU A 31 4.51 -0.26 -4.34
N HIS A 32 3.63 -0.31 -5.33
CA HIS A 32 3.57 -1.36 -6.36
C HIS A 32 4.82 -1.44 -7.25
N GLU A 33 5.57 -0.35 -7.34
CA GLU A 33 6.83 -0.23 -8.06
C GLU A 33 8.01 -0.90 -7.34
N VAL A 34 7.86 -1.22 -6.05
CA VAL A 34 8.91 -1.84 -5.25
C VAL A 34 8.82 -3.36 -5.40
N PRO A 35 9.89 -4.05 -5.86
CA PRO A 35 9.89 -5.50 -5.96
C PRO A 35 9.62 -6.19 -4.61
N ILE A 36 8.91 -7.32 -4.66
CA ILE A 36 8.61 -8.14 -3.49
C ILE A 36 9.92 -8.61 -2.84
N GLY A 37 10.02 -8.47 -1.51
CA GLY A 37 11.21 -8.83 -0.75
C GLY A 37 12.26 -7.72 -0.66
N ARG A 38 12.12 -6.62 -1.40
CA ARG A 38 12.92 -5.40 -1.17
C ARG A 38 12.29 -4.56 -0.07
N ALA A 39 13.11 -4.17 0.90
CA ALA A 39 12.68 -3.25 1.96
C ALA A 39 12.26 -1.89 1.36
N TRP A 40 11.10 -1.38 1.80
CA TRP A 40 10.68 -0.02 1.50
C TRP A 40 11.51 0.96 2.30
N THR A 41 11.95 2.04 1.67
CA THR A 41 12.68 3.11 2.36
C THR A 41 11.71 4.18 2.88
N LYS A 42 12.12 4.89 3.93
CA LYS A 42 11.36 6.03 4.46
C LYS A 42 11.08 7.09 3.40
N ALA A 43 12.02 7.30 2.48
CA ALA A 43 11.92 8.28 1.41
C ALA A 43 10.90 7.89 0.34
N GLU A 44 10.83 6.61 -0.04
CA GLU A 44 9.82 6.11 -0.99
C GLU A 44 8.41 6.24 -0.40
N VAL A 45 8.23 5.85 0.87
CA VAL A 45 6.95 6.03 1.58
C VAL A 45 6.59 7.51 1.70
N ALA A 46 7.54 8.37 2.07
CA ALA A 46 7.31 9.82 2.17
C ALA A 46 6.91 10.43 0.83
N THR A 47 7.55 10.00 -0.27
CA THR A 47 7.22 10.44 -1.63
C THR A 47 5.78 10.09 -1.98
N ARG A 48 5.35 8.84 -1.75
CA ARG A 48 3.97 8.43 -2.00
C ARG A 48 2.98 9.16 -1.11
N LYS A 49 3.31 9.34 0.17
CA LYS A 49 2.48 10.09 1.11
C LYS A 49 2.29 11.54 0.66
N ALA A 50 3.37 12.20 0.26
CA ALA A 50 3.31 13.55 -0.28
C ALA A 50 2.40 13.62 -1.51
N MET A 51 2.48 12.66 -2.45
CA MET A 51 1.59 12.65 -3.61
C MET A 51 0.09 12.56 -3.25
N ILE A 52 -0.25 11.80 -2.20
CA ILE A 52 -1.64 11.63 -1.75
C ILE A 52 -2.12 12.86 -0.98
N GLU A 53 -1.28 13.37 -0.07
CA GLU A 53 -1.65 14.42 0.87
C GLU A 53 -1.44 15.85 0.33
N ASP A 54 -0.62 16.02 -0.73
CA ASP A 54 -0.44 17.29 -1.44
C ASP A 54 -1.74 17.67 -2.16
N THR A 55 -2.57 18.39 -1.41
CA THR A 55 -3.92 18.77 -1.81
C THR A 55 -3.97 20.29 -1.94
N PRO A 56 -4.37 20.81 -3.12
CA PRO A 56 -4.65 22.23 -3.30
C PRO A 56 -5.68 22.75 -2.29
N SER A 57 -5.56 24.02 -1.89
CA SER A 57 -6.42 24.62 -0.86
C SER A 57 -7.92 24.66 -1.21
N ASP A 58 -8.28 24.50 -2.48
CA ASP A 58 -9.65 24.45 -2.99
C ASP A 58 -10.21 23.02 -3.15
N ARG A 59 -9.52 22.02 -2.58
CA ARG A 59 -9.90 20.60 -2.62
C ARG A 59 -9.96 20.01 -1.21
N SER A 60 -10.78 18.97 -1.04
CA SER A 60 -10.85 18.21 0.21
C SER A 60 -9.55 17.43 0.44
N PRO A 61 -8.94 17.50 1.64
CA PRO A 61 -7.71 16.77 1.93
C PRO A 61 -7.93 15.26 1.87
N LEU A 62 -6.93 14.55 1.37
CA LEU A 62 -6.82 13.09 1.51
C LEU A 62 -5.69 12.77 2.46
N VAL A 63 -5.86 11.73 3.26
CA VAL A 63 -4.83 11.21 4.17
C VAL A 63 -4.51 9.78 3.78
N TRP A 64 -3.23 9.42 3.66
CA TRP A 64 -2.87 8.02 3.50
C TRP A 64 -2.95 7.33 4.86
N SER A 65 -3.98 6.52 5.10
CA SER A 65 -4.24 5.94 6.42
C SER A 65 -3.99 4.44 6.53
N VAL A 66 -4.07 3.70 5.42
CA VAL A 66 -3.88 2.25 5.39
C VAL A 66 -2.93 1.84 4.26
N VAL A 67 -2.01 0.93 4.56
CA VAL A 67 -1.21 0.25 3.54
C VAL A 67 -1.91 -1.05 3.12
N GLU A 68 -2.21 -1.20 1.83
CA GLU A 68 -2.72 -2.45 1.25
C GLU A 68 -2.07 -2.71 -0.12
N SER A 69 -0.96 -3.45 -0.18
CA SER A 69 -0.33 -4.24 0.89
C SER A 69 1.19 -4.12 0.92
N ILE A 70 1.81 -4.53 2.04
CA ILE A 70 3.23 -4.91 2.04
C ILE A 70 3.29 -6.42 1.75
N PRO A 71 3.72 -6.84 0.54
CA PRO A 71 3.63 -8.23 0.12
C PRO A 71 4.57 -9.10 0.96
N VAL A 72 4.05 -10.21 1.48
CA VAL A 72 4.85 -11.23 2.16
C VAL A 72 5.60 -12.05 1.10
N PRO A 73 6.95 -12.10 1.13
CA PRO A 73 7.72 -12.82 0.13
C PRO A 73 7.42 -14.33 0.15
N ASP A 74 7.47 -14.96 -1.03
CA ASP A 74 7.21 -16.39 -1.19
C ASP A 74 8.15 -17.27 -0.37
N ALA A 75 9.40 -16.84 -0.18
CA ALA A 75 10.36 -17.55 0.67
C ALA A 75 9.86 -17.69 2.11
N VAL A 76 9.20 -16.66 2.65
CA VAL A 76 8.59 -16.69 4.00
C VAL A 76 7.43 -17.69 4.03
N LYS A 77 6.61 -17.73 2.97
CA LYS A 77 5.49 -18.68 2.87
C LYS A 77 5.95 -20.13 2.74
N ARG A 78 7.08 -20.38 2.07
CA ARG A 78 7.61 -21.73 1.81
C ARG A 78 8.51 -22.26 2.93
N HIS A 79 9.38 -21.41 3.46
CA HIS A 79 10.46 -21.81 4.37
C HIS A 79 10.29 -21.25 5.79
N GLY A 80 9.27 -20.42 6.02
CA GLY A 80 8.99 -19.86 7.35
C GLY A 80 10.17 -19.08 7.90
N GLY A 81 10.58 -19.40 9.13
CA GLY A 81 11.65 -18.70 9.84
C GLY A 81 13.06 -18.83 9.24
N GLU A 82 13.25 -19.69 8.23
CA GLU A 82 14.52 -19.80 7.50
C GLU A 82 14.73 -18.61 6.55
N ALA A 83 13.65 -17.95 6.10
CA ALA A 83 13.67 -16.79 5.22
C ALA A 83 13.99 -15.48 5.98
N LYS A 84 15.13 -15.47 6.69
CA LYS A 84 15.50 -14.38 7.61
C LYS A 84 15.64 -13.03 6.91
N ALA A 85 16.31 -13.00 5.77
CA ALA A 85 16.55 -11.76 5.03
C ALA A 85 15.23 -11.13 4.54
N GLU A 86 14.28 -11.95 4.10
CA GLU A 86 12.96 -11.52 3.66
C GLU A 86 12.10 -11.01 4.81
N ILE A 87 12.17 -11.67 5.97
CA ILE A 87 11.50 -11.21 7.19
C ILE A 87 12.09 -9.86 7.63
N GLU A 88 13.41 -9.71 7.64
CA GLU A 88 14.09 -8.45 7.98
C GLU A 88 13.69 -7.32 7.02
N ALA A 89 13.63 -7.59 5.71
CA ALA A 89 13.20 -6.61 4.72
C ALA A 89 11.72 -6.22 4.89
N TRP A 90 10.86 -7.19 5.23
CA TRP A 90 9.44 -6.93 5.50
C TRP A 90 9.26 -6.09 6.78
N ILE A 91 10.02 -6.37 7.84
CA ILE A 91 10.05 -5.57 9.07
C ILE A 91 10.51 -4.14 8.79
N ALA A 92 11.62 -3.97 8.06
CA ALA A 92 12.14 -2.65 7.69
C ALA A 92 11.11 -1.83 6.89
N SER A 93 10.28 -2.48 6.07
CA SER A 93 9.19 -1.82 5.35
C SER A 93 8.09 -1.34 6.29
N MET A 94 7.70 -2.15 7.29
CA MET A 94 6.74 -1.73 8.32
C MET A 94 7.29 -0.55 9.14
N GLU A 95 8.57 -0.56 9.50
CA GLU A 95 9.22 0.53 10.21
C GLU A 95 9.24 1.82 9.37
N ALA A 96 9.50 1.72 8.06
CA ALA A 96 9.46 2.86 7.15
C ALA A 96 8.05 3.47 7.04
N VAL A 97 7.02 2.62 7.00
CA VAL A 97 5.61 3.03 7.00
C VAL A 97 5.22 3.70 8.32
N ALA A 98 5.59 3.09 9.45
CA ALA A 98 5.32 3.64 10.78
C ALA A 98 6.04 4.98 11.01
N ALA A 99 7.27 5.14 10.52
CA ALA A 99 8.02 6.39 10.58
C ALA A 99 7.35 7.53 9.80
N ASN A 100 6.49 7.21 8.83
CA ASN A 100 5.69 8.18 8.08
C ASN A 100 4.27 8.36 8.66
N GLY A 101 4.00 7.83 9.86
CA GLY A 101 2.73 8.04 10.59
C GLY A 101 1.57 7.18 10.10
N ILE A 102 1.85 6.12 9.33
CA ILE A 102 0.85 5.15 8.87
C ILE A 102 0.97 3.92 9.76
N HIS A 103 -0.12 3.51 10.40
CA HIS A 103 -0.09 2.49 11.46
C HIS A 103 -1.00 1.29 11.20
N ILE A 104 -1.66 1.25 10.04
CA ILE A 104 -2.51 0.13 9.64
C ILE A 104 -1.91 -0.47 8.38
N ILE A 105 -1.49 -1.73 8.47
CA ILE A 105 -0.89 -2.49 7.37
C ILE A 105 -1.74 -3.74 7.15
N TRP A 106 -2.34 -3.83 5.97
CA TRP A 106 -3.03 -5.00 5.49
C TRP A 106 -2.09 -5.85 4.63
N PHE A 107 -2.02 -7.14 4.94
CA PHE A 107 -1.30 -8.15 4.18
C PHE A 107 -2.15 -9.43 4.08
N ASN A 108 -1.73 -10.35 3.22
CA ASN A 108 -2.28 -11.70 3.15
C ASN A 108 -1.16 -12.75 3.23
N PHE A 109 -1.54 -14.00 3.47
CA PHE A 109 -0.64 -15.15 3.47
C PHE A 109 -1.12 -16.23 2.49
N MET A 110 -1.63 -15.80 1.32
CA MET A 110 -2.10 -16.72 0.30
C MET A 110 -0.92 -17.28 -0.50
N PRO A 111 -0.73 -18.61 -0.56
CA PRO A 111 0.33 -19.21 -1.36
C PRO A 111 -0.06 -19.21 -2.85
N LEU A 112 0.92 -18.91 -3.70
CA LEU A 112 0.84 -18.94 -5.18
C LEU A 112 -0.08 -17.90 -5.82
N VAL A 113 -1.35 -17.87 -5.45
CA VAL A 113 -2.35 -16.94 -5.98
C VAL A 113 -2.89 -16.07 -4.86
N ASP A 114 -3.07 -14.78 -5.15
CA ASP A 114 -3.84 -13.88 -4.28
C ASP A 114 -5.34 -14.14 -4.57
N TRP A 115 -6.14 -13.12 -4.85
CA TRP A 115 -7.54 -13.32 -5.24
C TRP A 115 -7.68 -14.08 -6.58
N THR A 116 -8.61 -15.03 -6.64
CA THR A 116 -8.90 -15.84 -7.85
C THR A 116 -10.32 -15.58 -8.33
N ARG A 117 -10.47 -15.36 -9.65
CA ARG A 117 -11.75 -15.29 -10.37
C ARG A 117 -11.63 -16.09 -11.66
N THR A 118 -12.72 -16.70 -12.08
CA THR A 118 -12.80 -17.44 -13.37
C THR A 118 -13.36 -16.58 -14.50
N ASP A 119 -14.03 -15.48 -14.15
CA ASP A 119 -14.66 -14.52 -15.06
C ASP A 119 -14.55 -13.11 -14.47
N LEU A 120 -14.35 -12.10 -15.31
CA LEU A 120 -14.28 -10.67 -14.94
C LEU A 120 -15.38 -9.84 -15.61
N ASP A 121 -16.07 -10.39 -16.61
CA ASP A 121 -17.04 -9.67 -17.45
C ASP A 121 -18.48 -9.88 -16.97
N TYR A 122 -18.74 -10.93 -16.18
CA TYR A 122 -20.07 -11.34 -15.71
C TYR A 122 -20.16 -11.56 -14.20
#